data_AF-A0A0P0LAG9-F1
#
_entry.id   AF-A0A0P0LAG9-F1
#
_cell.length_a   1.000
_cell.length_b   1.000
_cell.length_c   1.000
_cell.angle_alpha   90.00
_cell.angle_beta   90.00
_cell.angle_gamma   90.00
#
_symmetry.space_group_name_H-M   'P 1'
#
loop_
_entity.id
_entity.type
_entity.pdbx_description
1 polymer ?
#
loop_
_entity_poly.entity_id
_entity_poly.type
_entity_poly.pdbx_seq_one_letter_code
_entity_poly.pdbx_strand_id
1 'polypeptide(L)'
;MRHRHFPRSVEVMEKRGVRNVRQMNLFDPHFLETFDTILMLMNGSGIIGKLENMAAFFQKMKQLLRPGGCILMDSSDLRYLFEDEDGSFLIDLAGDYYGEIDFRMQYKNIKGDSFDWLYVDFQTLSLYAAGNGFEAELIKEGEHYDYLTRLRWKG
;
A
#
# COMPACT_ATOMS: atom_id res chain seq x y z
N MET A 1 7.61 -7.78 -8.60
CA MET A 1 7.87 -6.73 -7.61
C MET A 1 9.35 -6.70 -7.24
N ARG A 2 9.98 -5.52 -7.26
CA ARG A 2 11.41 -5.36 -6.96
C ARG A 2 11.69 -5.51 -5.45
N HIS A 3 12.83 -6.13 -5.11
CA HIS A 3 13.26 -6.33 -3.74
C HIS A 3 13.77 -5.02 -3.12
N ARG A 4 12.99 -4.41 -2.22
CA ARG A 4 13.44 -3.30 -1.38
C ARG A 4 13.95 -3.87 -0.06
N HIS A 5 15.23 -3.70 0.22
CA HIS A 5 15.82 -4.10 1.48
C HIS A 5 16.33 -2.86 2.22
N PHE A 6 15.76 -2.61 3.39
CA PHE A 6 16.21 -1.56 4.31
C PHE A 6 16.83 -2.21 5.55
N PRO A 7 18.00 -2.88 5.44
CA PRO A 7 18.59 -3.63 6.55
C PRO A 7 18.85 -2.76 7.78
N ARG A 8 19.18 -1.48 7.56
CA ARG A 8 19.41 -0.50 8.65
C ARG A 8 18.13 -0.15 9.43
N SER A 9 16.96 -0.22 8.81
CA SER A 9 15.69 0.02 9.50
C SER A 9 15.38 -1.11 10.48
N VAL A 10 15.66 -2.36 10.09
CA VAL A 10 15.51 -3.55 10.95
C VAL A 10 16.41 -3.45 12.17
N GLU A 11 17.69 -3.14 11.97
CA GLU A 11 18.66 -2.96 13.07
C GLU A 11 18.20 -1.87 14.06
N VAL A 12 17.66 -0.74 13.57
CA VAL A 12 17.15 0.32 14.43
C VAL A 12 15.90 -0.12 15.20
N MET A 13 14.98 -0.88 14.58
CA MET A 13 13.81 -1.42 15.27
C MET A 13 14.20 -2.35 16.43
N GLU A 14 15.17 -3.23 16.21
CA GLU A 14 15.70 -4.12 17.25
C GLU A 14 16.33 -3.34 18.39
N LYS A 15 17.19 -2.35 18.09
CA LYS A 15 17.80 -1.47 19.09
C LYS A 15 16.79 -0.67 19.90
N ARG A 16 15.61 -0.39 19.33
CA ARG A 16 14.50 0.29 20.01
C ARG A 16 13.60 -0.66 20.81
N GLY A 17 13.92 -1.96 20.86
CA GLY A 17 13.23 -2.95 21.69
C GLY A 17 12.02 -3.61 21.02
N VAL A 18 11.88 -3.52 19.69
CA VAL A 18 10.87 -4.31 18.97
C VAL A 18 11.26 -5.79 19.06
N ARG A 19 10.39 -6.63 19.62
CA ARG A 19 10.72 -8.00 20.01
C ARG A 19 10.82 -8.98 18.83
N ASN A 20 10.03 -8.79 17.78
CA ASN A 20 10.00 -9.65 16.61
C ASN A 20 10.12 -8.79 15.36
N VAL A 21 11.33 -8.70 14.82
CA VAL A 21 11.65 -7.93 13.62
C VAL A 21 12.25 -8.88 12.60
N ARG A 22 11.88 -8.72 11.33
CA ARG A 22 12.40 -9.55 10.24
C ARG A 22 12.76 -8.68 9.05
N GLN A 23 13.90 -8.94 8.45
CA GLN A 23 14.24 -8.40 7.14
C GLN A 23 13.61 -9.29 6.07
N MET A 24 12.36 -9.03 5.72
CA MET A 24 11.58 -9.86 4.79
C MET A 24 10.80 -8.98 3.82
N ASN A 25 10.66 -9.42 2.58
CA ASN A 25 9.76 -8.80 1.62
C ASN A 25 8.33 -9.36 1.83
N LEU A 26 7.32 -8.50 1.86
CA LEU A 26 5.92 -8.91 2.04
C LEU A 26 5.48 -9.96 1.01
N PHE A 27 6.00 -9.88 -0.22
CA PHE A 27 5.64 -10.76 -1.33
C PHE A 27 6.59 -11.94 -1.50
N ASP A 28 7.50 -12.19 -0.55
CA ASP A 28 8.34 -13.38 -0.56
C ASP A 28 7.45 -14.64 -0.46
N PRO A 29 7.58 -15.62 -1.38
CA PRO A 29 6.80 -16.85 -1.32
C PRO A 29 7.07 -17.68 -0.05
N HIS A 30 8.21 -17.49 0.62
CA HIS A 30 8.54 -18.18 1.87
C HIS A 30 8.01 -17.48 3.12
N PHE A 31 7.39 -16.29 2.98
CA PHE A 31 6.70 -15.65 4.10
C PHE A 31 5.31 -16.28 4.30
N LEU A 32 5.23 -17.24 5.22
CA LEU A 32 4.07 -18.14 5.41
C LEU A 32 3.38 -17.97 6.78
N GLU A 33 3.68 -16.89 7.52
CA GLU A 33 3.03 -16.61 8.80
C GLU A 33 1.63 -16.04 8.61
N THR A 34 0.77 -16.19 9.62
CA THR A 34 -0.61 -15.70 9.57
C THR A 34 -0.93 -14.75 10.71
N PHE A 35 -1.79 -13.77 10.43
CA PHE A 35 -2.12 -12.67 11.33
C PHE A 35 -3.63 -12.43 11.38
N ASP A 36 -4.11 -12.02 12.56
CA ASP A 36 -5.48 -11.55 12.75
C ASP A 36 -5.65 -10.11 12.24
N THR A 37 -4.57 -9.32 12.26
CA THR A 37 -4.56 -7.95 11.74
C THR A 37 -3.24 -7.65 11.07
N ILE A 38 -3.31 -7.16 9.83
CA ILE A 38 -2.16 -6.65 9.08
C ILE A 38 -2.29 -5.13 9.02
N LEU A 39 -1.24 -4.41 9.42
CA LEU A 39 -1.20 -2.96 9.37
C LEU A 39 -0.34 -2.51 8.19
N MET A 40 -0.90 -1.70 7.31
CA MET A 40 -0.22 -1.06 6.19
C MET A 40 -0.46 0.45 6.30
N LEU A 41 0.45 1.13 7.00
CA LEU A 41 0.27 2.52 7.41
C LEU A 41 1.28 3.46 6.73
N MET A 42 1.00 4.76 6.72
CA MET A 42 1.80 5.80 6.05
C MET A 42 1.80 5.59 4.54
N ASN A 43 0.61 5.74 3.95
CA ASN A 43 0.28 5.34 2.58
C ASN A 43 0.59 3.85 2.33
N GLY A 44 -0.09 2.97 3.07
CA GLY A 44 0.08 1.53 2.99
C GLY A 44 -0.01 0.94 1.58
N SER A 45 -0.85 1.50 0.71
CA SER A 45 -0.96 1.10 -0.69
C SER A 45 0.35 1.22 -1.47
N GLY A 46 1.27 2.08 -1.02
CA GLY A 46 2.56 2.34 -1.67
C GLY A 46 3.39 1.07 -1.91
N ILE A 47 3.31 0.09 -1.00
CA ILE A 47 4.02 -1.19 -1.11
C ILE A 47 3.55 -2.03 -2.32
N ILE A 48 2.31 -1.85 -2.78
CA ILE A 48 1.73 -2.51 -3.96
C ILE A 48 2.38 -1.99 -5.25
N GLY A 49 2.77 -0.72 -5.26
CA GLY A 49 3.48 -0.04 -6.35
C GLY A 49 2.60 0.40 -7.51
N LYS A 50 1.81 -0.51 -8.09
CA LYS A 50 0.95 -0.26 -9.26
C LYS A 50 -0.39 -1.00 -9.16
N LEU A 51 -1.42 -0.54 -9.86
CA LEU A 51 -2.73 -1.19 -9.90
C LEU A 51 -2.68 -2.60 -10.48
N GLU A 52 -1.82 -2.84 -11.48
CA GLU A 52 -1.62 -4.19 -12.07
C GLU A 52 -1.19 -5.24 -11.02
N ASN A 53 -0.60 -4.80 -9.91
CA ASN A 53 -0.14 -5.66 -8.82
C ASN A 53 -1.22 -5.98 -7.78
N MET A 54 -2.43 -5.39 -7.87
CA MET A 54 -3.51 -5.59 -6.90
C MET A 54 -3.91 -7.05 -6.77
N ALA A 55 -4.01 -7.78 -7.87
CA ALA A 55 -4.36 -9.21 -7.84
C ALA A 55 -3.32 -10.01 -7.04
N ALA A 56 -2.03 -9.80 -7.31
CA ALA A 56 -0.95 -10.45 -6.58
C ALA A 56 -0.97 -10.07 -5.08
N PHE A 57 -1.27 -8.80 -4.78
CA PHE A 57 -1.43 -8.33 -3.41
C PHE A 57 -2.54 -9.07 -2.67
N PHE A 58 -3.76 -9.10 -3.21
CA PHE A 58 -4.87 -9.78 -2.54
C PHE A 58 -4.65 -11.30 -2.43
N GLN A 59 -3.98 -11.94 -3.40
CA GLN A 59 -3.60 -13.35 -3.27
C GLN A 59 -2.62 -13.56 -2.12
N LYS A 60 -1.62 -12.68 -1.95
CA LYS A 60 -0.71 -12.75 -0.80
C LYS A 60 -1.46 -12.53 0.52
N MET A 61 -2.39 -11.58 0.56
CA MET A 61 -3.17 -11.30 1.77
C MET A 61 -4.06 -12.48 2.19
N LYS A 62 -4.65 -13.22 1.24
CA LYS A 62 -5.38 -14.47 1.56
C LYS A 62 -4.51 -15.52 2.26
N GLN A 63 -3.22 -15.57 1.92
CA GLN A 63 -2.28 -16.50 2.57
C GLN A 63 -1.87 -16.04 3.96
N LEU A 64 -1.78 -14.72 4.18
CA LEU A 64 -1.28 -14.13 5.43
C LEU A 64 -2.40 -13.84 6.46
N LEU A 65 -3.66 -13.80 6.06
CA LEU A 65 -4.78 -13.56 6.97
C LEU A 65 -5.29 -14.85 7.59
N ARG A 66 -5.52 -14.81 8.90
CA ARG A 66 -6.32 -15.84 9.58
C ARG A 66 -7.81 -15.67 9.25
N PRO A 67 -8.63 -16.74 9.39
CA PRO A 67 -10.08 -16.61 9.29
C PRO A 67 -10.62 -15.49 10.18
N GLY A 68 -11.41 -14.58 9.59
CA GLY A 68 -11.95 -13.40 10.28
C GLY A 68 -10.95 -12.25 10.49
N GLY A 69 -9.70 -12.40 10.03
CA GLY A 69 -8.69 -11.35 10.09
C GLY A 69 -8.96 -10.19 9.13
N CYS A 70 -8.22 -9.09 9.31
CA CYS A 70 -8.37 -7.90 8.48
C CYS A 70 -7.04 -7.20 8.16
N ILE A 71 -7.09 -6.34 7.15
CA ILE A 71 -6.02 -5.39 6.84
C ILE A 71 -6.54 -4.01 7.21
N LEU A 72 -5.75 -3.23 7.93
CA LEU A 72 -5.97 -1.79 8.07
C LEU A 72 -4.95 -1.08 7.18
N MET A 73 -5.45 -0.36 6.19
CA MET A 73 -4.64 0.33 5.19
C MET A 73 -5.05 1.80 5.10
N ASP A 74 -4.08 2.70 5.16
CA ASP A 74 -4.29 4.10 4.77
C ASP A 74 -3.78 4.36 3.35
N SER A 75 -4.39 5.34 2.69
CA SER A 75 -3.99 5.85 1.39
C SER A 75 -4.55 7.27 1.22
N SER A 76 -4.16 7.94 0.15
CA SER A 76 -4.67 9.25 -0.23
C SER A 76 -5.10 9.27 -1.68
N ASP A 77 -6.06 10.14 -1.94
CA ASP A 77 -6.47 10.49 -3.29
C ASP A 77 -5.67 11.71 -3.78
N LEU A 78 -4.85 11.49 -4.81
CA LEU A 78 -3.99 12.55 -5.35
C LEU A 78 -4.66 13.40 -6.44
N ARG A 79 -5.98 13.29 -6.66
CA ARG A 79 -6.70 14.09 -7.67
C ARG A 79 -6.44 15.59 -7.57
N TYR A 80 -6.25 16.11 -6.36
CA TYR A 80 -5.98 17.54 -6.12
C TYR A 80 -4.66 18.03 -6.74
N LEU A 81 -3.71 17.14 -7.05
CA LEU A 81 -2.47 17.50 -7.78
C LEU A 81 -2.71 17.74 -9.27
N PHE A 82 -3.87 17.32 -9.77
CA PHE A 82 -4.27 17.40 -11.18
C PHE A 82 -5.51 18.30 -11.36
N GLU A 83 -5.85 19.07 -10.32
CA GLU A 83 -6.92 20.07 -10.32
C GLU A 83 -6.31 21.43 -10.70
N ASP A 84 -6.84 22.07 -11.74
CA ASP A 84 -6.48 23.43 -12.14
C ASP A 84 -7.19 24.48 -11.26
N GLU A 85 -6.77 25.76 -11.36
CA GLU A 85 -7.34 26.87 -10.58
C GLU A 85 -8.86 27.06 -10.78
N ASP A 86 -9.43 26.54 -11.87
CA ASP A 86 -10.86 26.58 -12.18
C ASP A 86 -11.63 25.32 -11.72
N GLY A 87 -10.96 24.39 -11.05
CA GLY A 87 -11.52 23.12 -10.57
C GLY A 87 -11.67 22.05 -11.66
N SER A 88 -11.14 22.29 -12.87
CA SER A 88 -11.10 21.26 -13.91
C SER A 88 -9.99 20.24 -13.63
N PHE A 89 -10.25 18.98 -13.97
CA PHE A 89 -9.30 17.89 -13.77
C PHE A 89 -8.59 17.56 -15.08
N LEU A 90 -7.27 17.75 -15.12
CA LEU A 90 -6.42 17.28 -16.21
C LEU A 90 -5.98 15.83 -15.97
N ILE A 91 -6.94 14.92 -15.95
CA ILE A 91 -6.67 13.48 -15.88
C ILE A 91 -6.54 12.97 -17.31
N ASP A 92 -5.35 12.52 -17.69
CA ASP A 92 -5.16 11.78 -18.92
C ASP A 92 -5.81 10.39 -18.78
N LEU A 93 -7.05 10.27 -19.27
CA LEU A 93 -7.80 9.01 -19.28
C LEU A 93 -7.16 7.93 -20.16
N ALA A 94 -6.21 8.30 -21.03
CA ALA A 94 -5.44 7.35 -21.85
C ALA A 94 -4.09 6.96 -21.20
N GLY A 95 -3.71 7.62 -20.11
CA GLY A 95 -2.47 7.37 -19.36
C GLY A 95 -2.64 6.36 -18.23
N ASP A 96 -1.53 6.12 -17.52
CA ASP A 96 -1.53 5.33 -16.29
C ASP A 96 -2.36 6.02 -15.20
N TYR A 97 -2.85 5.25 -14.23
CA TYR A 97 -3.60 5.81 -13.11
C TYR A 97 -2.75 6.86 -12.37
N TYR A 98 -3.30 8.05 -12.18
CA TYR A 98 -2.59 9.23 -11.67
C TYR A 98 -1.92 9.05 -10.29
N GLY A 99 -2.35 8.06 -9.53
CA GLY A 99 -1.77 7.70 -8.24
C GLY A 99 -0.55 6.76 -8.31
N GLU A 100 -0.15 6.30 -9.49
CA GLU A 100 1.08 5.53 -9.70
C GLU A 100 2.29 6.47 -9.82
N ILE A 101 3.06 6.62 -8.74
CA ILE A 101 4.18 7.57 -8.67
C ILE A 101 5.52 6.84 -8.59
N ASP A 102 6.50 7.30 -9.38
CA ASP A 102 7.89 6.87 -9.28
C ASP A 102 8.68 7.71 -8.29
N PHE A 103 9.29 7.07 -7.29
CA PHE A 103 10.21 7.73 -6.36
C PHE A 103 11.63 7.22 -6.47
N ARG A 104 12.57 8.09 -6.11
CA ARG A 104 13.95 7.73 -5.84
C ARG A 104 14.47 8.49 -4.64
N MET A 105 14.92 7.78 -3.63
CA MET A 105 15.43 8.41 -2.40
C MET A 105 16.93 8.66 -2.46
N GLN A 106 17.37 9.75 -1.84
CA GLN A 106 18.79 10.05 -1.61
C GLN A 106 18.99 10.56 -0.18
N TYR A 107 19.98 10.01 0.51
CA TYR A 107 20.44 10.53 1.80
C TYR A 107 21.96 10.73 1.75
N LYS A 108 22.41 11.99 1.90
CA LYS A 108 23.81 12.39 1.68
C LYS A 108 24.28 11.90 0.29
N ASN A 109 25.35 11.11 0.25
CA ASN A 109 25.92 10.51 -0.96
C ASN A 109 25.37 9.11 -1.28
N ILE A 110 24.40 8.60 -0.51
CA ILE A 110 23.78 7.30 -0.75
C ILE A 110 22.50 7.51 -1.55
N LYS A 111 22.46 6.96 -2.76
CA LYS A 111 21.30 7.03 -3.66
C LYS A 111 20.67 5.65 -3.78
N GLY A 112 19.37 5.56 -3.53
CA GLY A 112 18.62 4.33 -3.71
C GLY A 112 18.25 4.08 -5.17
N ASP A 113 17.73 2.88 -5.43
CA ASP A 113 17.06 2.56 -6.70
C ASP A 113 15.71 3.28 -6.80
N SER A 114 15.22 3.45 -8.03
CA SER A 114 13.86 3.93 -8.25
C SER A 114 12.84 2.84 -7.95
N PHE A 115 11.67 3.26 -7.48
CA PHE A 115 10.58 2.36 -7.15
C PHE A 115 9.21 3.02 -7.36
N ASP A 116 8.23 2.21 -7.76
CA ASP A 116 6.83 2.62 -7.86
C ASP A 116 6.20 2.73 -6.46
N TRP A 117 5.31 3.68 -6.27
CA TRP A 117 4.58 3.92 -5.03
C TRP A 117 3.16 4.37 -5.35
N LEU A 118 2.21 3.48 -5.06
CA LEU A 118 0.80 3.71 -5.33
C LEU A 118 0.15 4.52 -4.21
N TYR A 119 -0.47 5.63 -4.58
CA TYR A 119 -1.56 6.26 -3.84
C TYR A 119 -2.86 5.88 -4.56
N VAL A 120 -3.84 5.35 -3.85
CA VAL A 120 -5.10 4.90 -4.46
C VAL A 120 -6.30 5.47 -3.73
N ASP A 121 -7.26 6.03 -4.47
CA ASP A 121 -8.54 6.47 -3.93
C ASP A 121 -9.39 5.29 -3.44
N PHE A 122 -10.31 5.56 -2.50
CA PHE A 122 -11.09 4.50 -1.85
C PHE A 122 -11.96 3.72 -2.84
N GLN A 123 -12.55 4.39 -3.83
CA GLN A 123 -13.45 3.78 -4.80
C GLN A 123 -12.70 2.78 -5.69
N THR A 124 -11.53 3.18 -6.19
CA THR A 124 -10.63 2.32 -6.97
C THR A 124 -10.17 1.13 -6.13
N LEU A 125 -9.70 1.36 -4.90
CA LEU A 125 -9.29 0.28 -4.01
C LEU A 125 -10.43 -0.72 -3.73
N SER A 126 -11.64 -0.20 -3.48
CA SER A 126 -12.83 -1.02 -3.21
C SER A 126 -13.22 -1.90 -4.40
N LEU A 127 -13.10 -1.39 -5.63
CA LEU A 127 -13.33 -2.15 -6.86
C LEU A 127 -12.35 -3.33 -6.98
N TYR A 128 -11.04 -3.07 -6.82
CA TYR A 128 -10.03 -4.13 -6.86
C TYR A 128 -10.18 -5.14 -5.71
N ALA A 129 -10.56 -4.68 -4.52
CA ALA A 129 -10.85 -5.54 -3.38
C ALA A 129 -12.02 -6.49 -3.70
N ALA A 130 -13.15 -5.95 -4.18
CA ALA A 130 -14.32 -6.73 -4.54
C ALA A 130 -14.01 -7.77 -5.62
N GLY A 131 -13.29 -7.39 -6.67
CA GLY A 131 -12.84 -8.30 -7.74
C GLY A 131 -11.94 -9.44 -7.26
N ASN A 132 -11.29 -9.29 -6.10
CA ASN A 132 -10.44 -10.30 -5.49
C ASN A 132 -11.08 -11.02 -4.28
N GLY A 133 -12.36 -10.80 -4.02
CA GLY A 133 -13.10 -11.45 -2.94
C GLY A 133 -12.92 -10.80 -1.56
N PHE A 134 -12.47 -9.56 -1.51
CA PHE A 134 -12.39 -8.75 -0.30
C PHE A 134 -13.55 -7.76 -0.23
N GLU A 135 -13.92 -7.39 0.99
CA GLU A 135 -14.74 -6.22 1.29
C GLU A 135 -13.84 -5.08 1.73
N ALA A 136 -14.08 -3.88 1.20
CA ALA A 136 -13.45 -2.65 1.68
C ALA A 136 -14.48 -1.82 2.44
N GLU A 137 -14.17 -1.51 3.69
CA GLU A 137 -14.97 -0.66 4.56
C GLU A 137 -14.19 0.63 4.83
N LEU A 138 -14.81 1.78 4.56
CA LEU A 138 -14.24 3.08 4.92
C LEU A 138 -14.39 3.27 6.44
N ILE A 139 -13.27 3.33 7.16
CA ILE A 139 -13.26 3.47 8.63
C ILE A 139 -13.24 4.94 9.02
N LYS A 140 -12.42 5.73 8.32
CA LYS A 140 -12.26 7.15 8.61
C LYS A 140 -11.75 7.88 7.37
N GLU A 141 -12.24 9.09 7.17
CA GLU A 141 -11.66 10.09 6.27
C GLU A 141 -10.83 11.07 7.09
N GLY A 142 -9.68 11.47 6.55
CA GLY A 142 -8.85 12.53 7.10
C GLY A 142 -9.25 13.89 6.55
N GLU A 143 -8.45 14.91 6.86
CA GLU A 143 -8.72 16.30 6.48
C GLU A 143 -8.19 16.65 5.08
N HIS A 144 -7.31 15.82 4.51
CA HIS A 144 -6.56 16.13 3.29
C HIS A 144 -6.55 14.95 2.31
N TYR A 145 -7.74 14.55 1.85
CA TYR A 145 -7.94 13.51 0.84
C TYR A 145 -7.40 12.11 1.23
N ASP A 146 -7.00 11.94 2.49
CA ASP A 146 -6.53 10.71 3.08
C ASP A 146 -7.69 9.92 3.70
N TYR A 147 -7.55 8.60 3.75
CA TYR A 147 -8.52 7.72 4.37
C TYR A 147 -7.86 6.50 5.01
N LEU A 148 -8.56 5.93 5.98
CA LEU A 148 -8.28 4.62 6.55
C LEU A 148 -9.38 3.65 6.15
N THR A 149 -9.01 2.53 5.55
CA THR A 149 -9.92 1.44 5.21
C THR A 149 -9.59 0.15 5.95
N ARG A 150 -10.63 -0.66 6.17
CA ARG A 150 -10.52 -2.03 6.61
C ARG A 150 -10.86 -2.96 5.45
N LEU A 151 -9.92 -3.83 5.09
CA LEU A 151 -10.12 -4.88 4.08
C LEU A 151 -10.34 -6.22 4.78
N ARG A 152 -11.42 -6.93 4.42
CA ARG A 152 -11.73 -8.27 4.97
C ARG A 152 -11.97 -9.26 3.84
N TRP A 153 -11.32 -10.42 3.92
CA TRP A 153 -11.57 -11.50 2.96
C TRP A 153 -12.95 -12.11 3.26
N LYS A 154 -13.79 -12.30 2.22
CA LYS A 154 -15.14 -12.88 2.35
C LYS A 154 -15.16 -14.42 2.32
N GLY A 155 -13.99 -15.08 2.38
CA GLY A 155 -13.82 -16.53 2.29
C GLY A 155 -13.61 -17.22 3.62
#